data_AF-A0A913YIR3-F1
#
_entry.id   AF-A0A913YIR3-F1
#
_cell.length_a   1.000
_cell.length_b   1.000
_cell.length_c   1.000
_cell.angle_alpha   90.00
_cell.angle_beta   90.00
_cell.angle_gamma   90.00
#
_symmetry.space_group_name_H-M   'P 1'
#
loop_
_entity.id
_entity.type
_entity.pdbx_description
1 polymer ?
#
loop_
_entity_poly.entity_id
_entity_poly.type
_entity_poly.pdbx_seq_one_letter_code
_entity_poly.pdbx_strand_id
1 'polypeptide(L)'
;MCYSSVLQDIRIMNSFLECQNSCPTECSSSEFRTVQSTALLNTKHLVDDANEYCKHDNKSTSICQEMTNMSDAQKIQYFRENLVSINVYLKDFYFEEVRQVPVFGWSELVSGVGGNFGLFLGMSILTIMEFFEFQLRQVYYYATLAWKR
;
A
#
# COMPACT_ATOMS: atom_id res chain seq x y z
N MET A 1 -15.64 32.89 -9.57
CA MET A 1 -14.35 33.19 -10.23
C MET A 1 -13.18 33.05 -9.24
N CYS A 2 -13.06 31.90 -8.54
CA CYS A 2 -11.98 31.70 -7.55
C CYS A 2 -10.99 30.60 -7.96
N TYR A 3 -11.37 29.72 -8.90
CA TYR A 3 -10.50 28.65 -9.38
C TYR A 3 -9.41 29.15 -10.33
N SER A 4 -9.66 30.23 -11.07
CA SER A 4 -8.73 30.76 -12.07
C SER A 4 -7.53 31.46 -11.46
N SER A 5 -7.69 32.15 -10.33
CA SER A 5 -6.58 32.78 -9.59
C SER A 5 -5.69 31.74 -8.92
N VAL A 6 -6.29 30.74 -8.27
CA VAL A 6 -5.54 29.64 -7.63
C VAL A 6 -4.77 28.82 -8.66
N LEU A 7 -5.34 28.56 -9.85
CA LEU A 7 -4.62 27.88 -10.93
C LEU A 7 -3.47 28.72 -11.52
N GLN A 8 -3.57 30.05 -11.51
CA GLN A 8 -2.46 30.92 -11.92
C GLN A 8 -1.33 30.91 -10.89
N ASP A 9 -1.67 30.89 -9.60
CA ASP A 9 -0.69 30.79 -8.51
C ASP A 9 0.02 29.43 -8.50
N ILE A 10 -0.66 28.32 -8.82
CA ILE A 10 -0.03 26.99 -8.97
C ILE A 10 0.89 26.93 -10.21
N ARG A 11 0.65 27.77 -11.23
CA ARG A 11 1.44 27.77 -12.47
C ARG A 11 2.84 28.38 -12.30
N ILE A 12 3.06 29.11 -11.21
CA ILE A 12 4.37 29.66 -10.84
C ILE A 12 5.16 28.56 -10.13
N MET A 13 6.33 28.20 -10.67
CA MET A 13 7.13 27.06 -10.16
C MET A 13 7.50 27.19 -8.68
N ASN A 14 7.65 28.41 -8.15
CA ASN A 14 8.05 28.65 -6.77
C ASN A 14 6.96 28.28 -5.74
N SER A 15 5.71 28.70 -5.98
CA SER A 15 4.56 28.40 -5.11
C SER A 15 4.14 26.93 -5.20
N PHE A 16 4.30 26.30 -6.36
CA PHE A 16 4.11 24.86 -6.51
C PHE A 16 5.15 24.06 -5.69
N LEU A 17 6.43 24.47 -5.73
CA LEU A 17 7.50 23.80 -4.99
C LEU A 17 7.34 23.92 -3.46
N GLU A 18 6.88 25.08 -2.98
CA GLU A 18 6.55 25.27 -1.56
C GLU A 18 5.39 24.37 -1.09
N CYS A 19 4.37 24.20 -1.94
CA CYS A 19 3.24 23.32 -1.65
C CYS A 19 3.67 21.84 -1.62
N GLN A 20 4.43 21.40 -2.63
CA GLN A 20 4.96 20.04 -2.74
C GLN A 20 5.82 19.66 -1.52
N ASN A 21 6.64 20.59 -1.02
CA ASN A 21 7.52 20.36 0.13
C ASN A 21 6.80 20.47 1.49
N SER A 22 5.62 21.08 1.53
CA SER A 22 4.82 21.22 2.76
C SER A 22 3.89 20.03 3.01
N CYS A 23 3.69 19.15 2.01
CA CYS A 23 2.83 17.99 2.17
C CYS A 23 3.58 16.86 2.91
N PRO A 24 3.15 16.48 4.13
CA PRO A 24 3.70 15.29 4.77
C PRO A 24 3.30 14.05 3.96
N THR A 25 4.20 13.07 3.91
CA THR A 25 3.89 11.77 3.31
C THR A 25 2.83 11.05 4.14
N GLU A 26 1.88 10.42 3.44
CA GLU A 26 0.83 9.64 4.09
C GLU A 26 1.43 8.42 4.80
N CYS A 27 1.00 8.17 6.04
CA CYS A 27 1.49 7.04 6.83
C CYS A 27 0.87 5.68 6.40
N SER A 28 -0.20 5.71 5.62
CA SER A 28 -0.92 4.53 5.15
C SER A 28 -1.31 4.72 3.70
N SER A 29 -0.70 3.95 2.80
CA SER A 29 -0.97 4.01 1.37
C SER A 29 -1.12 2.60 0.81
N SER A 30 -2.07 2.41 -0.11
CA SER A 30 -2.29 1.15 -0.82
C SER A 30 -1.89 1.31 -2.28
N GLU A 31 -0.79 0.64 -2.67
CA GLU A 31 -0.31 0.64 -4.05
C GLU A 31 -0.72 -0.67 -4.75
N PHE A 32 -1.32 -0.56 -5.93
CA PHE A 32 -1.68 -1.71 -6.77
C PHE A 32 -0.70 -1.85 -7.94
N ARG A 33 0.19 -2.84 -7.87
CA ARG A 33 1.06 -3.18 -9.01
C ARG A 33 0.24 -3.85 -10.09
N THR A 34 0.15 -3.22 -11.26
CA THR A 34 -0.55 -3.79 -12.42
C THR A 34 0.42 -4.50 -13.35
N VAL A 35 0.05 -5.68 -13.82
CA VAL A 35 0.77 -6.41 -14.87
C VAL A 35 -0.19 -6.60 -16.03
N GLN A 36 0.23 -6.22 -17.23
CA GLN A 36 -0.60 -6.29 -18.43
C GLN A 36 -0.10 -7.41 -19.34
N SER A 37 -1.03 -8.27 -19.74
CA SER A 37 -0.80 -9.33 -20.73
C SER A 37 -1.83 -9.17 -21.83
N THR A 38 -1.38 -9.13 -23.08
CA THR A 38 -2.24 -9.02 -24.26
C THR A 38 -2.23 -10.33 -25.04
N ALA A 39 -3.39 -10.69 -25.58
CA ALA A 39 -3.54 -11.84 -26.47
C ALA A 39 -4.39 -11.41 -27.68
N LEU A 40 -4.03 -11.92 -28.86
CA LEU A 40 -4.82 -11.66 -30.06
C LEU A 40 -6.10 -12.49 -30.00
N LEU A 41 -7.25 -11.84 -30.14
CA LEU A 41 -8.53 -12.52 -30.18
C LEU A 41 -8.71 -13.24 -31.51
N ASN A 42 -9.28 -14.45 -31.47
CA ASN A 42 -9.61 -15.21 -32.66
C ASN A 42 -10.90 -14.68 -33.30
N THR A 43 -10.76 -13.68 -34.16
CA THR A 43 -11.87 -13.00 -34.82
C THR A 43 -12.65 -13.89 -35.80
N LYS A 44 -12.07 -15.00 -36.29
CA LYS A 44 -12.78 -15.93 -37.19
C LYS A 44 -13.91 -16.66 -36.48
N HIS A 45 -13.59 -17.29 -35.34
CA HIS A 45 -14.61 -17.96 -34.52
C HIS A 45 -15.66 -16.98 -34.01
N LEU A 46 -15.25 -15.77 -33.64
CA LEU A 46 -16.19 -14.74 -33.18
C LEU A 46 -17.19 -14.35 -34.28
N VAL A 47 -16.74 -14.27 -35.54
CA VAL A 47 -17.61 -14.01 -36.68
C VAL A 47 -18.55 -15.17 -36.96
N ASP A 48 -18.08 -16.41 -36.81
CA ASP A 48 -18.91 -17.61 -36.97
C ASP A 48 -20.01 -17.69 -35.90
N ASP A 49 -19.66 -17.46 -34.63
CA ASP A 49 -20.61 -17.40 -33.51
C ASP A 49 -21.62 -16.26 -33.67
N ALA A 50 -21.16 -15.08 -34.11
CA ALA A 50 -22.04 -13.93 -34.37
C ALA A 50 -23.01 -14.19 -35.54
N ASN A 51 -22.53 -14.87 -36.59
CA ASN A 51 -23.37 -15.27 -37.72
C ASN A 51 -24.41 -16.33 -37.32
N GLU A 52 -24.06 -17.28 -36.45
CA GLU A 52 -25.00 -18.28 -35.92
C GLU A 52 -26.06 -17.63 -35.03
N TYR A 53 -25.66 -16.71 -34.16
CA TYR A 53 -26.58 -15.94 -33.32
C TYR A 53 -27.59 -15.12 -34.15
N CYS A 54 -27.11 -14.41 -35.18
CA CYS A 54 -27.97 -13.60 -36.05
C CYS A 54 -28.88 -14.41 -36.99
N LYS A 55 -28.69 -15.73 -37.12
CA LYS A 55 -29.62 -16.62 -37.84
C LYS A 55 -30.84 -16.99 -36.99
N HIS A 56 -30.67 -17.05 -35.67
CA HIS A 56 -31.73 -17.44 -34.73
C HIS A 56 -32.61 -16.26 -34.29
N ASP A 57 -32.13 -15.02 -34.39
CA ASP A 57 -32.93 -13.83 -34.13
C ASP A 57 -33.73 -13.40 -35.36
N ASN A 58 -35.03 -13.19 -35.21
CA ASN A 58 -35.89 -12.61 -36.25
C ASN A 58 -35.61 -11.10 -36.34
N LYS A 59 -34.44 -10.73 -36.89
CA LYS A 59 -34.05 -9.41 -37.40
C LYS A 59 -34.31 -8.19 -36.49
N SER A 60 -34.39 -8.35 -35.17
CA SER A 60 -34.87 -7.25 -34.30
C SER A 60 -33.75 -6.38 -33.71
N THR A 61 -32.49 -6.67 -34.01
CA THR A 61 -31.35 -5.86 -33.54
C THR A 61 -30.60 -5.22 -34.73
N SER A 62 -30.40 -3.90 -34.70
CA SER A 62 -29.69 -3.11 -35.74
C SER A 62 -28.32 -3.67 -36.11
N ILE A 63 -27.64 -4.28 -35.13
CA ILE A 63 -26.32 -4.88 -35.24
C ILE A 63 -26.30 -6.10 -36.20
N CYS A 64 -27.33 -6.96 -36.17
CA CYS A 64 -27.39 -8.13 -37.06
C CYS A 64 -27.69 -7.73 -38.51
N GLN A 65 -28.43 -6.64 -38.72
CA GLN A 65 -28.74 -6.14 -40.07
C GLN A 65 -27.50 -5.56 -40.75
N GLU A 66 -26.69 -4.79 -40.02
CA GLU A 66 -25.41 -4.27 -40.52
C GLU A 66 -24.40 -5.40 -40.77
N MET A 67 -24.36 -6.41 -39.89
CA MET A 67 -23.50 -7.58 -40.11
C MET A 67 -23.91 -8.39 -41.35
N THR A 68 -25.20 -8.54 -41.66
CA THR A 68 -25.61 -9.26 -42.89
C THR A 68 -25.25 -8.55 -44.19
N ASN A 69 -24.96 -7.24 -44.14
CA ASN A 69 -24.61 -6.44 -45.31
C ASN A 69 -23.09 -6.39 -45.58
N MET A 70 -22.26 -6.97 -44.71
CA MET A 70 -20.81 -7.00 -44.85
C MET A 70 -20.30 -8.40 -45.26
N SER A 71 -19.25 -8.44 -46.08
CA SER A 71 -18.51 -9.68 -46.36
C SER A 71 -17.79 -10.18 -45.11
N ASP A 72 -17.57 -11.50 -44.98
CA ASP A 72 -16.89 -12.09 -43.82
C ASP A 72 -15.48 -11.51 -43.60
N ALA A 73 -14.78 -11.14 -44.68
CA ALA A 73 -13.48 -10.47 -44.59
C ALA A 73 -13.60 -9.07 -43.93
N GLN A 74 -14.68 -8.33 -44.22
CA GLN A 74 -14.95 -7.01 -43.65
C GLN A 74 -15.38 -7.11 -42.18
N LYS A 75 -16.19 -8.13 -41.83
CA LYS A 75 -16.55 -8.42 -40.43
C LYS A 75 -15.32 -8.72 -39.59
N ILE A 76 -14.42 -9.56 -40.08
CA ILE A 76 -13.17 -9.91 -39.41
C ILE A 76 -12.34 -8.65 -39.11
N GLN A 77 -12.23 -7.74 -40.08
CA GLN A 77 -11.49 -6.49 -39.91
C GLN A 77 -12.20 -5.56 -38.91
N TYR A 78 -13.52 -5.43 -39.00
CA TYR A 78 -14.33 -4.64 -38.08
C TYR A 78 -14.17 -5.09 -36.63
N PHE A 79 -14.25 -6.40 -36.37
CA PHE A 79 -14.04 -6.94 -35.02
C PHE A 79 -12.60 -6.77 -34.55
N ARG A 80 -11.61 -6.85 -35.44
CA ARG A 80 -10.21 -6.66 -35.07
C ARG A 80 -9.89 -5.23 -34.65
N GLU A 81 -10.57 -4.25 -35.23
CA GLU A 81 -10.31 -2.82 -34.99
C GLU A 81 -11.17 -2.24 -33.85
N ASN A 82 -12.36 -2.79 -33.62
CA ASN A 82 -13.33 -2.21 -32.68
C ASN A 82 -13.56 -3.05 -31.40
N LEU A 83 -13.11 -4.31 -31.35
CA LEU A 83 -13.35 -5.18 -30.21
C LEU A 83 -12.12 -5.31 -29.32
N VAL A 84 -12.29 -5.02 -28.03
CA VAL A 84 -11.28 -5.25 -26.99
C VAL A 84 -11.92 -6.00 -25.82
N SER A 85 -11.26 -7.05 -25.35
CA SER A 85 -11.66 -7.78 -24.15
C SER A 85 -10.66 -7.46 -23.03
N ILE A 86 -11.15 -6.87 -21.94
CA ILE A 86 -10.34 -6.49 -20.78
C ILE A 86 -10.76 -7.38 -19.61
N ASN A 87 -9.84 -8.18 -19.10
CA ASN A 87 -10.05 -9.03 -17.93
C ASN A 87 -9.19 -8.51 -16.78
N VAL A 88 -9.83 -8.01 -15.73
CA VAL A 88 -9.16 -7.54 -14.51
C VAL A 88 -9.30 -8.60 -13.44
N TYR A 89 -8.19 -9.14 -12.97
CA TYR A 89 -8.15 -10.15 -11.92
C TYR A 89 -6.98 -9.91 -10.98
N LEU A 90 -7.11 -10.40 -9.74
CA LEU A 90 -6.01 -10.41 -8.78
C LEU A 90 -5.03 -11.51 -9.18
N LYS A 91 -3.75 -11.16 -9.32
CA LYS A 91 -2.70 -12.12 -9.65
C LYS A 91 -2.58 -13.20 -8.57
N ASP A 92 -2.69 -12.80 -7.32
CA ASP A 92 -2.44 -13.62 -6.15
C ASP A 92 -3.48 -13.29 -5.05
N PHE A 93 -3.77 -14.25 -4.17
CA PHE A 93 -4.67 -14.05 -3.01
C PHE A 93 -3.99 -13.41 -1.80
N TYR A 94 -2.67 -13.26 -1.83
CA TYR A 94 -1.90 -12.61 -0.77
C TYR A 94 -1.62 -11.14 -1.13
N PHE A 95 -1.57 -10.30 -0.11
CA PHE A 95 -1.17 -8.91 -0.22
C PHE A 95 0.19 -8.71 0.46
N GLU A 96 1.02 -7.84 -0.10
CA GLU A 96 2.28 -7.44 0.51
C GLU A 96 2.02 -6.23 1.42
N GLU A 97 2.34 -6.37 2.70
CA GLU A 97 2.22 -5.29 3.67
C GLU A 97 3.61 -4.83 4.13
N VAL A 98 3.91 -3.55 3.89
CA VAL A 98 5.16 -2.92 4.31
C VAL A 98 4.85 -1.98 5.47
N ARG A 99 5.32 -2.32 6.68
CA ARG A 99 5.19 -1.48 7.87
C ARG A 99 6.56 -1.07 8.38
N GLN A 100 6.71 0.20 8.70
CA GLN A 100 7.87 0.71 9.42
C GLN A 100 7.68 0.45 10.91
N VAL A 101 8.57 -0.36 11.49
CA VAL A 101 8.61 -0.63 12.93
C VAL A 101 9.87 0.01 13.54
N PRO A 102 9.81 0.51 14.79
CA PRO A 102 10.99 1.07 15.43
C PRO A 102 12.07 -0.01 15.58
N VAL A 103 13.31 0.33 15.23
CA VAL A 103 14.45 -0.61 15.33
C VAL A 103 14.83 -0.88 16.79
N PHE A 104 14.54 0.06 17.69
CA PHE A 104 14.88 -0.06 19.10
C PHE A 104 13.73 0.43 19.98
N GLY A 105 13.09 -0.50 20.67
CA GLY A 105 12.12 -0.20 21.71
C GLY A 105 12.75 -0.19 23.11
N TRP A 106 11.91 0.13 24.10
CA TRP A 106 12.32 0.13 25.51
C TRP A 106 12.72 -1.26 26.01
N SER A 107 12.09 -2.31 25.49
CA SER A 107 12.45 -3.70 25.77
C SER A 107 13.86 -4.03 25.29
N GLU A 108 14.20 -3.65 24.06
CA GLU A 108 15.51 -3.89 23.48
C GLU A 108 16.61 -3.08 24.18
N LEU A 109 16.30 -1.83 24.57
CA LEU A 109 17.14 -0.99 25.41
C LEU A 109 17.53 -1.69 26.72
N VAL A 110 16.52 -2.12 27.49
CA VAL A 110 16.74 -2.76 28.80
C VAL A 110 17.43 -4.11 28.64
N SER A 111 17.07 -4.88 27.61
CA SER A 111 17.71 -6.17 27.31
C SER A 111 19.19 -6.01 26.94
N GLY A 112 19.53 -5.04 26.09
CA GLY A 112 20.92 -4.80 25.69
C GLY A 112 21.78 -4.28 26.83
N VAL A 113 21.25 -3.36 27.65
CA VAL A 113 21.95 -2.82 28.82
C VAL A 113 22.11 -3.91 29.89
N GLY A 114 21.01 -4.56 30.27
CA GLY A 114 20.99 -5.62 31.28
C GLY A 114 21.84 -6.84 30.88
N GLY A 115 21.85 -7.21 29.60
CA GLY A 115 22.69 -8.28 29.08
C GLY A 115 24.18 -7.97 29.20
N ASN A 116 24.61 -6.76 28.88
CA ASN A 116 26.00 -6.35 29.05
C ASN A 116 26.40 -6.27 30.54
N PHE A 117 25.55 -5.68 31.39
CA PHE A 117 25.78 -5.64 32.83
C PHE A 117 25.82 -7.05 33.46
N GLY A 118 24.94 -7.95 33.02
CA GLY A 118 24.91 -9.34 33.48
C GLY A 118 26.14 -10.13 33.01
N LEU A 119 26.60 -9.91 31.78
CA LEU A 119 27.76 -10.61 31.23
C LEU A 119 29.09 -10.13 31.82
N PHE A 120 29.29 -8.82 31.93
CA PHE A 120 30.58 -8.26 32.37
C PHE A 120 30.70 -8.14 33.89
N LEU A 121 29.62 -7.82 34.60
CA LEU A 121 29.63 -7.56 36.04
C LEU A 121 28.93 -8.66 36.85
N GLY A 122 28.25 -9.62 36.20
CA GLY A 122 27.42 -10.61 36.89
C GLY A 122 26.21 -9.99 37.59
N MET A 123 25.86 -8.73 37.24
CA MET A 123 24.83 -7.98 37.93
C MET A 123 23.44 -8.38 37.47
N SER A 124 22.53 -8.55 38.41
CA SER A 124 21.10 -8.82 38.14
C SER A 124 20.21 -7.73 38.72
N ILE A 125 18.91 -7.80 38.42
CA ILE A 125 17.92 -6.90 39.02
C ILE A 125 17.88 -6.99 40.55
N LEU A 126 18.20 -8.17 41.11
CA LEU A 126 18.27 -8.37 42.57
C LEU A 126 19.40 -7.55 43.18
N THR A 127 20.56 -7.48 42.51
CA THR A 127 21.71 -6.68 42.95
C THR A 127 21.38 -5.19 42.97
N ILE A 128 20.59 -4.71 42.00
CA ILE A 128 20.10 -3.33 41.98
C ILE A 128 19.16 -3.07 43.16
N MET A 129 18.23 -3.99 43.45
CA MET A 129 17.33 -3.86 44.60
C MET A 129 18.08 -3.85 45.93
N GLU A 130 19.08 -4.71 46.09
CA GLU A 130 19.94 -4.73 47.28
C GLU A 130 20.66 -3.39 47.49
N PHE A 131 21.16 -2.78 46.42
CA PHE A 131 21.75 -1.44 46.48
C PHE A 131 20.73 -0.40 46.98
N PHE A 132 19.50 -0.43 46.47
CA PHE A 132 18.43 0.48 46.94
C PHE A 132 18.09 0.25 48.42
N GLU A 133 17.95 -1.00 48.87
CA GLU A 133 17.70 -1.30 50.28
C GLU A 133 18.82 -0.80 51.18
N PHE A 134 20.08 -0.96 50.77
CA PHE A 134 21.23 -0.47 51.49
C PHE A 134 21.19 1.06 51.63
N GLN A 135 20.93 1.78 50.53
CA GLN A 135 20.84 3.24 50.56
C GLN A 135 19.68 3.73 51.45
N LEU A 136 18.51 3.10 51.39
CA LEU A 136 17.38 3.45 52.25
C LEU A 136 17.69 3.21 53.73
N ARG A 137 18.34 2.09 54.07
CA ARG A 137 18.77 1.81 55.45
C ARG A 137 19.81 2.83 55.92
N GLN A 138 20.75 3.21 55.06
CA GLN A 138 21.77 4.20 55.39
C GLN A 138 21.13 5.57 55.65
N VAL A 139 20.20 6.01 54.79
CA VAL A 139 19.45 7.27 54.99
C VAL A 139 18.62 7.21 56.28
N TYR A 140 17.92 6.10 56.55
CA TYR A 140 17.15 5.92 57.78
C TYR A 140 18.04 5.97 59.03
N TYR A 141 19.23 5.35 58.98
CA TYR A 141 20.20 5.40 60.06
C TYR A 141 20.66 6.84 60.32
N TYR A 142 21.01 7.61 59.28
CA TYR A 142 21.39 9.01 59.47
C TYR A 142 20.23 9.88 59.96
N ALA A 143 19.01 9.65 59.47
CA ALA A 143 17.82 10.37 59.93
C ALA A 143 17.51 10.09 61.41
N THR A 144 17.62 8.82 61.85
CA THR A 144 17.43 8.45 63.26
C THR A 144 18.56 8.96 64.16
N LEU A 145 19.80 8.99 63.66
CA LEU A 145 20.93 9.60 64.38
C LEU A 145 20.75 11.12 64.53
N ALA A 146 20.26 11.80 63.48
CA ALA A 146 19.95 13.22 63.51
C ALA A 146 18.76 13.55 64.43
N TRP A 147 17.81 12.62 64.59
CA TRP A 147 16.66 12.78 65.50
C TRP A 147 17.03 12.55 66.97
N LYS A 148 18.10 11.79 67.26
CA LYS A 148 18.53 11.46 68.63
C LYS A 148 19.54 12.45 69.22
N ARG A 149 20.07 13.37 68.40
CA ARG A 149 20.93 14.48 68.83
C ARG A 149 20.07 15.72 69.07
#